data_AF-A0A2M7H7V5-F1
#
_entry.id   AF-A0A2M7H7V5-F1
#
_cell.length_a   1.000
_cell.length_b   1.000
_cell.length_c   1.000
_cell.angle_alpha   90.00
_cell.angle_beta   90.00
_cell.angle_gamma   90.00
#
_symmetry.space_group_name_H-M   'P 1'
#
loop_
_entity.id
_entity.type
_entity.pdbx_description
1 polymer ?
#
loop_
_entity_poly.entity_id
_entity_poly.type
_entity_poly.pdbx_seq_one_letter_code
_entity_poly.pdbx_strand_id
1 'polypeptide(L)'
;FTMHTVAGGGMVDVTVNRQGKVLAVEDITVPAGTFSCYHIVEYDPASPDTYTFEHWFNLTVVKSDVKMIDRDTWDGVETRVLKSYSVS
;
A
#
# COMPACT_ATOMS: atom_id res chain seq x y z
N PHE A 1 8.02 7.82 3.22
CA PHE A 1 7.24 8.47 2.15
C PHE A 1 6.81 9.83 2.68
N THR A 2 6.79 10.88 1.86
CA THR A 2 6.36 12.22 2.31
C THR A 2 4.91 12.41 1.89
N MET A 3 4.02 12.59 2.87
CA MET A 3 2.64 12.93 2.59
C MET A 3 2.49 14.45 2.66
N HIS A 4 2.05 15.06 1.57
CA HIS A 4 1.68 16.47 1.57
C HIS A 4 0.25 16.59 2.09
N THR A 5 0.06 17.32 3.20
CA THR A 5 -1.28 17.64 3.70
C THR A 5 -1.50 19.14 3.71
N VAL A 6 -2.75 19.59 3.66
CA VAL A 6 -3.09 21.03 3.69
C VAL A 6 -3.66 21.35 5.07
N ALA A 7 -2.94 22.17 5.83
CA ALA A 7 -3.42 22.70 7.11
C ALA A 7 -3.30 24.23 7.09
N GLY A 8 -4.40 24.94 7.41
CA GLY A 8 -4.37 26.39 7.62
C GLY A 8 -3.99 27.25 6.41
N GLY A 9 -4.15 26.76 5.17
CA GLY A 9 -3.89 27.53 3.95
C GLY A 9 -2.49 27.36 3.34
N GLY A 10 -1.68 26.41 3.82
CA GLY A 10 -0.40 26.04 3.22
C GLY A 10 -0.21 24.53 3.12
N MET A 11 0.64 24.08 2.17
CA MET A 11 1.10 22.69 2.11
C MET A 11 2.09 22.45 3.24
N VAL A 12 1.84 21.44 4.07
CA VAL A 12 2.73 20.97 5.12
C VAL A 12 3.25 19.59 4.71
N ASP A 13 4.57 19.44 4.72
CA ASP A 13 5.23 18.16 4.48
C ASP A 13 5.22 17.36 5.79
N VAL A 14 4.41 16.31 5.84
CA VAL A 14 4.42 15.38 6.96
C VAL A 14 5.38 14.25 6.60
N THR A 15 6.47 14.12 7.36
CA THR A 15 7.30 12.93 7.33
C THR A 15 6.58 11.85 8.12
N VAL A 16 5.94 10.93 7.40
CA VAL A 16 5.27 9.78 8.00
C VAL A 16 6.25 8.63 8.02
N ASN A 17 6.68 8.29 9.23
CA ASN A 17 7.57 7.17 9.51
C ASN A 17 6.68 5.93 9.60
N ARG A 18 6.39 5.23 8.49
CA ARG A 18 5.70 3.92 8.58
C ARG A 18 6.72 2.79 8.61
N GLN A 19 6.37 1.73 9.33
CA GLN A 19 7.08 0.46 9.31
C GLN A 19 6.23 -0.59 8.62
N GLY A 20 6.82 -1.31 7.67
CA GLY A 20 6.20 -2.44 6.99
C GLY A 20 6.45 -3.75 7.71
N LYS A 21 5.41 -4.58 7.85
CA LYS A 21 5.48 -5.95 8.35
C LYS A 21 4.89 -6.91 7.33
N VAL A 22 5.69 -7.90 6.92
CA VAL A 22 5.20 -9.02 6.11
C VAL A 22 4.39 -9.95 7.01
N LEU A 23 3.14 -10.21 6.64
CA LEU A 23 2.24 -11.11 7.35
C LEU A 23 2.26 -12.51 6.78
N ALA A 24 2.26 -12.63 5.45
CA ALA A 24 2.20 -13.90 4.74
C ALA A 24 2.72 -13.77 3.30
N VAL A 25 2.85 -14.92 2.65
CA VAL A 25 2.92 -15.02 1.18
C VAL A 25 1.64 -15.71 0.72
N GLU A 26 0.89 -15.07 -0.16
CA GLU A 26 -0.39 -15.59 -0.66
C GLU A 26 -0.66 -15.24 -2.12
N ASP A 27 -1.50 -16.04 -2.77
CA ASP A 27 -1.86 -15.85 -4.17
C ASP A 27 -3.01 -14.85 -4.30
N ILE A 28 -2.78 -13.80 -5.08
CA ILE A 28 -3.73 -12.71 -5.31
C ILE A 28 -4.18 -12.73 -6.76
N THR A 29 -5.49 -12.84 -6.96
CA THR A 29 -6.14 -12.79 -8.27
C THR A 29 -6.74 -11.41 -8.52
N VAL A 30 -6.31 -10.78 -9.61
CA VAL A 30 -6.75 -9.47 -10.10
C VAL A 30 -7.00 -9.56 -11.62
N PRO A 31 -7.55 -8.51 -12.27
CA PRO A 31 -7.77 -8.58 -13.72
C PRO A 31 -6.50 -8.83 -14.55
N ALA A 32 -5.33 -8.44 -14.04
CA ALA A 32 -4.04 -8.71 -14.70
C ALA A 32 -3.56 -10.18 -14.58
N GLY A 33 -4.20 -11.02 -13.76
CA GLY A 33 -3.81 -12.41 -13.52
C GLY A 33 -3.75 -12.78 -12.03
N THR A 34 -3.19 -13.95 -11.75
CA THR A 34 -2.92 -14.44 -10.39
C THR A 34 -1.43 -14.40 -10.10
N PHE A 35 -1.07 -13.84 -8.95
CA PHE A 35 0.33 -13.62 -8.55
C PHE A 35 0.55 -14.02 -7.11
N SER A 36 1.64 -14.75 -6.85
CA SER A 36 2.13 -14.98 -5.49
C SER A 36 2.74 -13.68 -4.95
N CYS A 37 2.19 -13.15 -3.86
CA CYS A 37 2.51 -11.83 -3.32
C CYS A 37 2.87 -11.90 -1.84
N TYR A 38 3.76 -11.02 -1.42
CA TYR A 38 3.95 -10.73 0.00
C TYR A 38 2.81 -9.84 0.47
N HIS A 39 2.05 -10.30 1.46
CA HIS A 39 1.05 -9.50 2.16
C HIS A 39 1.74 -8.65 3.22
N ILE A 40 1.66 -7.33 3.06
CA ILE A 40 2.37 -6.36 3.88
C ILE A 40 1.37 -5.37 4.47
N VAL A 41 1.51 -5.10 5.76
CA VAL A 41 0.82 -4.00 6.45
C VAL A 41 1.84 -2.96 6.88
N GLU A 42 1.49 -1.69 6.74
CA GLU A 42 2.28 -0.55 7.18
C GLU A 42 1.55 0.23 8.27
N TYR A 43 2.24 0.47 9.38
CA TYR A 43 1.70 1.13 10.55
C TYR A 43 2.61 2.28 11.01
N ASP A 44 2.03 3.23 11.75
CA ASP A 44 2.80 4.18 12.53
C ASP A 44 3.45 3.44 13.71
N PRO A 45 4.79 3.48 13.89
CA PRO A 45 5.47 2.90 15.05
C PRO A 45 4.93 3.39 16.40
N ALA A 46 4.35 4.59 16.46
CA ALA A 46 3.69 5.11 17.65
C ALA A 46 2.32 4.45 17.91
N SER A 47 1.73 3.81 16.90
CA SER A 47 0.45 3.07 16.95
C SER A 47 0.58 1.71 16.25
N PRO A 48 1.40 0.78 16.76
CA PRO A 48 1.79 -0.44 16.05
C PRO A 48 0.64 -1.45 15.82
N ASP A 49 -0.48 -1.27 16.52
CA ASP A 49 -1.68 -2.09 16.37
C ASP A 49 -2.64 -1.56 15.28
N THR A 50 -2.38 -0.35 14.77
CA THR A 50 -3.23 0.32 13.77
C THR A 50 -2.42 0.56 12.50
N TYR A 51 -2.62 -0.29 11.50
CA TYR A 51 -2.06 -0.09 10.17
C TYR A 51 -2.99 0.78 9.32
N THR A 52 -2.43 1.73 8.59
CA THR A 52 -3.20 2.62 7.70
C THR A 52 -3.03 2.28 6.24
N PHE A 53 -2.05 1.43 5.91
CA PHE A 53 -1.77 1.01 4.55
C PHE A 53 -1.50 -0.49 4.50
N GLU A 54 -2.05 -1.17 3.50
CA GLU A 54 -1.95 -2.62 3.32
C GLU A 54 -1.79 -2.92 1.84
N HIS A 55 -0.86 -3.79 1.48
CA HIS A 55 -0.56 -4.05 0.08
C HIS A 55 0.02 -5.44 -0.16
N TRP A 56 -0.10 -5.87 -1.42
CA TRP A 56 0.34 -7.17 -1.90
C TRP A 56 1.38 -6.97 -2.99
N PHE A 57 2.64 -7.13 -2.62
CA PHE A 57 3.78 -6.90 -3.50
C PHE A 57 4.23 -8.19 -4.18
N ASN A 58 4.25 -8.21 -5.51
CA ASN A 58 4.83 -9.32 -6.26
C ASN A 58 6.29 -9.02 -6.60
N LEU A 59 7.22 -9.81 -6.06
CA LEU A 59 8.66 -9.58 -6.22
C LEU A 59 9.25 -10.06 -7.57
N THR A 60 8.55 -10.94 -8.28
CA THR A 60 9.14 -11.73 -9.37
C THR A 60 8.75 -11.24 -10.76
N VAL A 61 7.45 -11.19 -11.05
CA VAL A 61 6.88 -10.97 -12.38
C VAL A 61 6.55 -9.49 -12.58
N VAL A 62 5.74 -8.93 -11.70
CA VAL A 62 5.27 -7.54 -11.79
C VAL A 62 6.28 -6.58 -11.17
N LYS A 63 7.00 -7.03 -10.11
CA LYS A 63 7.93 -6.19 -9.33
C LYS A 63 7.27 -4.92 -8.78
N SER A 64 5.98 -5.02 -8.46
CA SER A 64 5.13 -3.93 -8.01
C SER A 64 3.97 -4.47 -7.18
N ASP A 65 3.19 -3.56 -6.60
CA ASP A 65 1.96 -3.87 -5.89
C ASP A 65 0.88 -4.36 -6.86
N VAL A 66 0.34 -5.54 -6.58
CA VAL A 66 -0.76 -6.17 -7.30
C VAL A 66 -2.11 -5.70 -6.76
N LYS A 67 -2.16 -5.42 -5.46
CA LYS A 67 -3.33 -4.87 -4.75
C LYS A 67 -2.85 -3.95 -3.63
N MET A 68 -3.60 -2.89 -3.37
CA MET A 68 -3.38 -1.96 -2.26
C MET A 68 -4.71 -1.59 -1.62
N ILE A 69 -4.71 -1.41 -0.31
CA ILE A 69 -5.79 -0.86 0.49
C ILE A 69 -5.21 0.27 1.34
N ASP A 70 -5.63 1.49 1.04
CA ASP A 70 -5.27 2.69 1.79
C ASP A 70 -6.45 3.12 2.66
N ARG A 71 -6.22 3.25 3.97
CA ARG A 71 -7.23 3.62 4.97
C ARG A 71 -7.00 5.04 5.51
N ASP A 72 -5.93 5.70 5.09
CA ASP A 72 -5.58 7.08 5.50
C ASP A 72 -6.14 8.14 4.54
N THR A 73 -6.95 7.75 3.56
CA THR A 73 -7.51 8.70 2.59
C THR A 73 -8.68 9.48 3.21
N TRP A 74 -8.81 10.76 2.85
CA TRP A 74 -9.91 11.62 3.29
C TRP A 74 -11.30 11.05 2.95
N ASP A 75 -11.38 10.22 1.91
CA ASP A 75 -12.61 9.58 1.42
C ASP A 75 -12.88 8.19 2.04
N GLY A 76 -12.07 7.81 3.04
CA GLY A 76 -12.17 6.52 3.73
C GLY A 76 -11.21 5.46 3.17
N VAL A 77 -11.73 4.29 2.81
CA VAL A 77 -10.93 3.14 2.37
C VAL A 77 -10.85 3.10 0.84
N GLU A 78 -9.68 3.38 0.29
CA GLU A 78 -9.41 3.25 -1.14
C GLU A 78 -8.79 1.87 -1.44
N THR A 79 -9.37 1.13 -2.39
CA THR A 79 -8.81 -0.14 -2.88
C THR A 79 -8.35 0.01 -4.33
N ARG A 80 -7.10 -0.34 -4.60
CA ARG A 80 -6.50 -0.34 -5.95
C ARG A 80 -6.06 -1.75 -6.31
N VAL A 81 -6.34 -2.18 -7.55
CA VAL A 81 -5.96 -3.51 -8.07
C VAL A 81 -5.31 -3.39 -9.45
N LEU A 82 -4.33 -4.24 -9.71
CA LEU A 82 -3.61 -4.26 -10.98
C LEU A 82 -4.52 -4.75 -12.11
N LYS A 83 -4.77 -3.87 -13.08
CA LYS A 83 -5.62 -4.17 -14.23
C LYS A 83 -4.85 -4.79 -15.41
N SER A 84 -3.63 -4.30 -15.66
CA SER A 84 -2.72 -4.80 -16.68
C SER A 84 -1.29 -4.35 -16.37
N TYR A 85 -0.31 -5.02 -16.95
CA TYR A 85 1.11 -4.66 -16.92
C TYR A 85 1.76 -5.07 -18.25
N SER A 86 2.93 -4.51 -18.56
CA SER A 86 3.73 -4.91 -19.71
C SER A 86 5.06 -5.46 -19.22
N VAL A 87 5.49 -6.58 -19.80
CA VAL A 87 6.82 -7.14 -19.59
C VAL A 87 7.73 -6.64 -20.71
N SER A 88 8.82 -5.98 -20.34
CA SER A 88 9.91 -5.61 -21.25
C SER A 88 10.96 -6.70 -21.32
#